data_AF-A0A0B4LFY2-F1
#
_entry.id   AF-A0A0B4LFY2-F1
#
_cell.length_a   1.000
_cell.length_b   1.000
_cell.length_c   1.000
_cell.angle_alpha   90.00
_cell.angle_beta   90.00
_cell.angle_gamma   90.00
#
_symmetry.space_group_name_H-M   'P 1'
#
loop_
_entity.id
_entity.type
_entity.pdbx_description
1 polymer ?
#
loop_
_entity_poly.entity_id
_entity_poly.type
_entity_poly.pdbx_seq_one_letter_code
_entity_poly.pdbx_strand_id
1 'polypeptide(L)'
;MTWKKQMALLAKPYYWVNILLAISYLLAKKTQFICTRLFILAGEDEACDLDSREVEILFFLLIVVMIRSRKTGSVTMINYLASSFLYTKVANAILWAYADFRYGLGFLLLCVLVGMVLPEPSYRGPEHITYFRNAQVFEEELARDKRTSWLICFYTVWNPSCVNFAPVFAELSAEYNTDHLKFGKIDIGRFPDVAQKYRISDSSFSRQLPTVILFQQGKETDRRPCVDSKGKLQKFFFSSDNVRATFGLNQLYKEAIERLPIAPKEAKKVQ
;
A
#
# COMPACT_ATOMS: atom_id res chain seq x y z
N MET A 1 -12.94 -1.48 -3.98
CA MET A 1 -12.25 -1.76 -5.29
C MET A 1 -13.01 -2.84 -6.07
N THR A 2 -13.30 -2.67 -7.36
CA THR A 2 -14.13 -3.61 -8.15
C THR A 2 -13.38 -4.91 -8.48
N TRP A 3 -14.06 -6.07 -8.47
CA TRP A 3 -13.47 -7.39 -8.81
C TRP A 3 -12.67 -7.39 -10.12
N LYS A 4 -13.17 -6.71 -11.15
CA LYS A 4 -12.48 -6.54 -12.45
C LYS A 4 -11.12 -5.87 -12.31
N LYS A 5 -11.01 -4.81 -11.50
CA LYS A 5 -9.72 -4.13 -11.23
C LYS A 5 -8.75 -5.06 -10.52
N GLN A 6 -9.24 -5.90 -9.60
CA GLN A 6 -8.40 -6.84 -8.86
C GLN A 6 -7.84 -7.93 -9.79
N MET A 7 -8.68 -8.51 -10.66
CA MET A 7 -8.24 -9.50 -11.65
C MET A 7 -7.25 -8.91 -12.65
N ALA A 8 -7.50 -7.69 -13.13
CA ALA A 8 -6.56 -6.99 -14.01
C ALA A 8 -5.21 -6.72 -13.32
N LEU A 9 -5.22 -6.45 -12.02
CA LEU A 9 -3.99 -6.27 -11.26
C LEU A 9 -3.24 -7.61 -11.09
N LEU A 10 -3.93 -8.70 -10.78
CA LEU A 10 -3.35 -10.04 -10.65
C LEU A 10 -2.79 -10.58 -11.98
N ALA A 11 -3.35 -10.15 -13.11
CA ALA A 11 -2.83 -10.48 -14.43
C ALA A 11 -1.45 -9.85 -14.72
N LYS A 12 -0.98 -8.90 -13.90
CA LYS A 12 0.34 -8.29 -14.08
C LYS A 12 1.45 -9.33 -13.87
N PRO A 13 2.53 -9.29 -14.68
CA PRO A 13 3.64 -10.26 -14.60
C PRO A 13 4.24 -10.39 -13.19
N TYR A 14 4.26 -9.29 -12.42
CA TYR A 14 4.71 -9.28 -11.04
C TYR A 14 4.10 -10.41 -10.20
N TYR A 15 2.78 -10.56 -10.18
CA TYR A 15 2.14 -11.55 -9.31
C TYR A 15 2.44 -12.98 -9.76
N TRP A 16 2.40 -13.25 -11.06
CA TRP A 16 2.69 -14.57 -11.61
C TRP A 16 4.13 -15.00 -11.36
N VAL A 17 5.09 -14.12 -11.61
CA VAL A 17 6.52 -14.42 -11.35
C VAL A 17 6.75 -14.66 -9.86
N ASN A 18 6.15 -13.86 -8.98
CA ASN A 18 6.29 -14.07 -7.54
C ASN A 18 5.59 -15.35 -7.04
N ILE A 19 4.44 -15.73 -7.63
CA ILE A 19 3.79 -17.02 -7.36
C ILE A 19 4.71 -18.17 -7.79
N LEU A 20 5.29 -18.10 -8.99
CA LEU A 20 6.22 -19.12 -9.50
C LEU A 20 7.46 -19.24 -8.60
N LEU A 21 8.05 -18.12 -8.17
CA LEU A 21 9.14 -18.13 -7.19
C LEU A 21 8.72 -18.75 -5.87
N ALA A 22 7.50 -18.48 -5.42
CA ALA A 22 6.97 -18.96 -4.15
C ALA A 22 6.77 -20.49 -4.12
N ILE A 23 6.41 -21.09 -5.25
CA ILE A 23 6.23 -22.54 -5.38
C ILE A 23 7.44 -23.25 -6.00
N SER A 24 8.50 -22.51 -6.34
CA SER A 24 9.64 -23.01 -7.12
C SER A 24 10.30 -24.24 -6.50
N TYR A 25 10.51 -24.23 -5.17
CA TYR A 25 11.11 -25.37 -4.47
C TYR A 25 10.22 -26.62 -4.52
N LEU A 26 8.92 -26.43 -4.23
CA LEU A 26 7.94 -27.52 -4.26
C LEU A 26 7.80 -28.13 -5.65
N LEU A 27 7.78 -27.28 -6.68
CA LEU A 27 7.76 -27.73 -8.07
C LEU A 27 9.03 -28.50 -8.44
N ALA A 28 10.19 -28.03 -8.00
CA ALA A 28 11.47 -28.70 -8.26
C ALA A 28 11.54 -30.10 -7.60
N LYS A 29 11.03 -30.24 -6.38
CA LYS A 29 10.95 -31.52 -5.66
C LYS A 29 9.92 -32.48 -6.27
N LYS A 30 8.71 -32.00 -6.59
CA LYS A 30 7.61 -32.86 -7.06
C LYS A 30 7.65 -33.16 -8.56
N THR A 31 8.38 -32.39 -9.36
CA THR A 31 8.55 -32.67 -10.79
C THR A 31 9.70 -33.65 -10.97
N GLN A 32 9.39 -34.91 -11.25
CA GLN A 32 10.36 -36.00 -11.34
C GLN A 32 11.59 -35.66 -12.19
N PHE A 33 11.40 -35.07 -13.38
CA PHE A 33 12.50 -34.67 -14.26
C PHE A 33 13.47 -33.66 -13.62
N ILE A 34 12.93 -32.63 -12.98
CA ILE A 34 13.73 -31.58 -12.32
C ILE A 34 14.40 -32.14 -11.08
N CYS A 35 13.65 -32.95 -10.32
CA CYS A 35 14.14 -33.52 -9.08
C CYS A 35 15.36 -34.43 -9.31
N THR A 36 15.27 -35.33 -10.28
CA THR A 36 16.36 -36.24 -10.64
C THR A 36 17.62 -35.51 -11.10
N ARG A 37 17.49 -34.30 -11.67
CA ARG A 37 18.65 -33.51 -12.10
C ARG A 37 19.28 -32.70 -10.97
N LEU A 38 18.47 -32.20 -10.04
CA LEU A 38 18.94 -31.27 -9.00
C LEU A 38 19.30 -31.98 -7.68
N PHE A 39 18.58 -33.02 -7.29
CA PHE A 39 18.68 -33.62 -5.94
C PHE A 39 19.25 -35.04 -5.91
N ILE A 40 19.19 -35.81 -7.02
CA ILE A 40 19.70 -37.20 -7.04
C ILE A 40 21.23 -37.28 -7.01
N LEU A 41 21.96 -36.18 -7.22
CA LEU A 41 23.40 -36.13 -6.99
C LEU A 41 23.80 -36.36 -5.51
N ALA A 42 22.84 -36.34 -4.58
CA ALA A 42 23.05 -36.55 -3.14
C ALA A 42 22.95 -38.03 -2.68
N GLY A 43 22.57 -38.97 -3.56
CA GLY A 43 22.72 -40.41 -3.30
C GLY A 43 21.69 -41.07 -2.36
N GLU A 44 20.48 -40.52 -2.21
CA GLU A 44 19.41 -41.12 -1.39
C GLU A 44 18.20 -41.52 -2.24
N ASP A 45 17.70 -42.75 -2.04
CA ASP A 45 16.63 -43.40 -2.83
C ASP A 45 15.26 -42.69 -2.73
N GLU A 46 15.08 -41.76 -1.78
CA GLU A 46 13.86 -40.95 -1.57
C GLU A 46 14.08 -39.43 -1.77
N ALA A 47 15.09 -39.02 -2.55
CA ALA A 47 15.46 -37.62 -2.70
C ALA A 47 14.36 -36.66 -3.22
N CYS A 48 13.27 -37.18 -3.80
CA CYS A 48 12.17 -36.39 -4.36
C CYS A 48 10.97 -36.17 -3.43
N ASP A 49 10.97 -36.81 -2.25
CA ASP A 49 10.00 -36.50 -1.23
C ASP A 49 10.46 -35.38 -0.30
N LEU A 50 9.48 -34.86 0.45
CA LEU A 50 9.72 -33.77 1.39
C LEU A 50 10.22 -34.35 2.71
N ASP A 51 11.42 -33.94 3.11
CA ASP A 51 11.98 -34.31 4.41
C ASP A 51 11.23 -33.61 5.55
N SER A 52 11.29 -34.18 6.75
CA SER A 52 10.63 -33.66 7.96
C SER A 52 10.99 -32.20 8.21
N ARG A 53 12.27 -31.83 8.03
CA ARG A 53 12.73 -30.44 8.18
C ARG A 53 12.14 -29.49 7.14
N GLU A 54 11.98 -29.94 5.90
CA GLU A 54 11.35 -29.14 4.84
C GLU A 54 9.87 -28.90 5.15
N VAL A 55 9.17 -29.92 5.64
CA VAL A 55 7.77 -29.82 6.09
C VAL A 55 7.64 -28.86 7.27
N GLU A 56 8.55 -28.91 8.24
CA GLU A 56 8.59 -27.97 9.37
C GLU A 56 8.76 -26.51 8.90
N ILE A 57 9.66 -26.25 7.95
CA ILE A 57 9.87 -24.90 7.38
C ILE A 57 8.60 -24.40 6.69
N LEU A 58 7.95 -25.25 5.89
CA LEU A 58 6.71 -24.90 5.19
C LEU A 58 5.54 -24.66 6.16
N PHE A 59 5.46 -25.46 7.22
CA PHE A 59 4.45 -25.28 8.27
C PHE A 59 4.67 -23.95 9.03
N PHE A 60 5.93 -23.63 9.36
CA PHE A 60 6.27 -22.35 9.97
C PHE A 60 5.93 -21.17 9.06
N LEU A 61 6.21 -21.28 7.75
CA LEU A 61 5.80 -20.28 6.76
C LEU A 61 4.28 -20.05 6.79
N LEU A 62 3.47 -21.12 6.80
CA LEU A 62 2.02 -21.02 6.86
C LEU A 62 1.55 -20.26 8.12
N ILE A 63 2.14 -20.57 9.29
CA ILE A 63 1.84 -19.87 10.54
C ILE A 63 2.19 -18.38 10.45
N VAL A 64 3.39 -18.05 9.95
CA VAL A 64 3.85 -16.66 9.82
C VAL A 64 2.93 -15.86 8.90
N VAL A 65 2.59 -16.43 7.73
CA VAL A 65 1.67 -15.80 6.77
C VAL A 65 0.29 -15.63 7.41
N MET A 66 -0.24 -16.62 8.13
CA MET A 66 -1.53 -16.52 8.82
C MET A 66 -1.52 -15.42 9.90
N ILE A 67 -0.50 -15.35 10.76
CA ILE A 67 -0.41 -14.33 11.82
C ILE A 67 -0.30 -12.92 11.22
N ARG A 68 0.54 -12.76 10.18
CA ARG A 68 0.73 -11.46 9.51
C ARG A 68 -0.53 -11.02 8.77
N SER A 69 -1.22 -11.96 8.14
CA SER A 69 -2.51 -11.75 7.50
C SER A 69 -3.53 -11.21 8.51
N ARG A 70 -3.66 -11.84 9.69
CA ARG A 70 -4.58 -11.39 10.74
C ARG A 70 -4.24 -9.98 11.28
N LYS A 71 -2.95 -9.64 11.44
CA LYS A 71 -2.53 -8.33 11.96
C LYS A 71 -2.79 -7.17 10.98
N THR A 72 -2.69 -7.44 9.68
CA THR A 72 -2.79 -6.44 8.62
C THR A 72 -4.23 -5.97 8.41
N GLY A 73 -5.24 -6.80 8.73
CA GLY A 73 -6.66 -6.42 8.76
C GLY A 73 -7.26 -5.92 7.43
N SER A 74 -6.47 -5.92 6.35
CA SER A 74 -6.93 -5.64 5.00
C SER A 74 -7.54 -6.90 4.41
N VAL A 75 -8.81 -6.86 4.03
CA VAL A 75 -9.54 -8.01 3.46
C VAL A 75 -9.29 -8.21 1.96
N THR A 76 -8.37 -7.46 1.35
CA THR A 76 -8.13 -7.55 -0.10
C THR A 76 -7.13 -8.66 -0.41
N MET A 77 -7.51 -9.57 -1.33
CA MET A 77 -6.69 -10.72 -1.74
C MET A 77 -5.29 -10.31 -2.22
N ILE A 78 -5.19 -9.18 -2.93
CA ILE A 78 -3.93 -8.65 -3.44
C ILE A 78 -2.96 -8.29 -2.32
N ASN A 79 -3.42 -7.61 -1.27
CA ASN A 79 -2.56 -7.22 -0.16
C ASN A 79 -2.08 -8.44 0.64
N TYR A 80 -2.93 -9.46 0.78
CA TYR A 80 -2.52 -10.74 1.36
C TYR A 80 -1.43 -11.41 0.54
N LEU A 81 -1.63 -11.49 -0.77
CA LEU A 81 -0.69 -12.14 -1.68
C LEU A 81 0.66 -11.41 -1.71
N ALA A 82 0.64 -10.08 -1.88
CA ALA A 82 1.84 -9.24 -1.91
C ALA A 82 2.64 -9.34 -0.59
N SER A 83 1.94 -9.28 0.56
CA SER A 83 2.59 -9.44 1.87
C SER A 83 3.19 -10.82 2.07
N SER A 84 2.60 -11.87 1.46
CA SER A 84 3.08 -13.25 1.60
C SER A 84 4.36 -13.51 0.82
N PHE A 85 4.54 -12.87 -0.33
CA PHE A 85 5.69 -13.10 -1.21
C PHE A 85 7.05 -12.89 -0.53
N LEU A 86 7.18 -11.89 0.35
CA LEU A 86 8.44 -11.69 1.08
C LEU A 86 8.76 -12.91 1.97
N TYR A 87 7.80 -13.38 2.75
CA TYR A 87 7.99 -14.53 3.64
C TYR A 87 8.25 -15.80 2.85
N THR A 88 7.54 -16.00 1.74
CA THR A 88 7.73 -17.18 0.92
C THR A 88 9.07 -17.18 0.19
N LYS A 89 9.59 -16.01 -0.23
CA LYS A 89 10.96 -15.89 -0.77
C LYS A 89 12.01 -16.25 0.27
N VAL A 90 11.86 -15.77 1.50
CA VAL A 90 12.79 -16.11 2.59
C VAL A 90 12.75 -17.62 2.88
N ALA A 91 11.55 -18.21 2.99
CA ALA A 91 11.42 -19.64 3.20
C ALA A 91 11.99 -20.47 2.04
N ASN A 92 11.72 -20.10 0.78
CA ASN A 92 12.30 -20.78 -0.38
C ASN A 92 13.81 -20.63 -0.43
N ALA A 93 14.37 -19.47 -0.07
CA ALA A 93 15.82 -19.29 0.00
C ALA A 93 16.45 -20.24 1.03
N ILE A 94 15.81 -20.43 2.19
CA ILE A 94 16.25 -21.39 3.21
C ILE A 94 16.15 -22.83 2.68
N LEU A 95 15.05 -23.20 2.03
CA LEU A 95 14.87 -24.54 1.45
C LEU A 95 15.92 -24.83 0.36
N TRP A 96 16.14 -23.89 -0.55
CA TRP A 96 17.17 -24.01 -1.58
C TRP A 96 18.58 -24.08 -0.98
N ALA A 97 18.88 -23.29 0.06
CA ALA A 97 20.17 -23.35 0.75
C ALA A 97 20.36 -24.64 1.56
N TYR A 98 19.28 -25.21 2.09
CA TYR A 98 19.29 -26.50 2.78
C TYR A 98 19.65 -27.64 1.82
N ALA A 99 19.11 -27.61 0.60
CA ALA A 99 19.45 -28.58 -0.43
C ALA A 99 20.90 -28.43 -0.93
N ASP A 100 21.30 -27.22 -1.31
CA ASP A 100 22.69 -26.85 -1.58
C ASP A 100 22.82 -25.33 -1.43
N PHE A 101 23.80 -24.88 -0.64
CA PHE A 101 24.07 -23.47 -0.42
C PHE A 101 24.21 -22.66 -1.72
N ARG A 102 24.74 -23.26 -2.80
CA ARG A 102 24.90 -22.63 -4.12
C ARG A 102 23.55 -22.31 -4.76
N TYR A 103 22.57 -23.21 -4.66
CA TYR A 103 21.21 -22.98 -5.17
C TYR A 103 20.48 -21.92 -4.34
N GLY A 104 20.68 -21.92 -3.02
CA GLY A 104 20.19 -20.86 -2.14
C GLY A 104 20.69 -19.47 -2.56
N LEU A 105 22.00 -19.34 -2.81
CA LEU A 105 22.60 -18.09 -3.28
C LEU A 105 22.07 -17.68 -4.66
N GLY A 106 21.96 -18.63 -5.60
CA GLY A 106 21.38 -18.39 -6.92
C GLY A 106 19.93 -17.91 -6.85
N PHE A 107 19.12 -18.52 -5.99
CA PHE A 107 17.73 -18.11 -5.76
C PHE A 107 17.62 -16.70 -5.16
N LEU A 108 18.50 -16.34 -4.23
CA LEU A 108 18.54 -14.98 -3.67
C LEU A 108 18.92 -13.95 -4.75
N LEU A 109 19.91 -14.23 -5.59
CA LEU A 109 20.27 -13.36 -6.71
C LEU A 109 19.12 -13.21 -7.70
N LEU A 110 18.40 -14.31 -8.01
CA LEU A 110 17.20 -14.28 -8.84
C LEU A 110 16.10 -13.41 -8.21
N CYS A 111 15.87 -13.51 -6.91
CA CYS A 111 14.88 -12.68 -6.21
C CYS A 111 15.22 -11.19 -6.28
N VAL A 112 16.50 -10.83 -6.14
CA VAL A 112 16.98 -9.44 -6.27
C VAL A 112 16.78 -8.95 -7.71
N LEU A 113 17.19 -9.74 -8.71
CA LEU A 113 17.03 -9.41 -10.12
C LEU A 113 15.55 -9.20 -10.48
N VAL A 114 14.67 -10.11 -10.06
CA VAL A 114 13.22 -9.98 -10.27
C VAL A 114 12.67 -8.74 -9.56
N GLY A 115 13.15 -8.42 -8.36
CA GLY A 115 12.74 -7.20 -7.65
C GLY A 115 13.13 -5.91 -8.39
N MET A 116 14.27 -5.90 -9.08
CA MET A 116 14.73 -4.77 -9.90
C MET A 116 13.97 -4.66 -11.22
N VAL A 117 13.75 -5.78 -11.91
CA VAL A 117 13.10 -5.81 -13.24
C VAL A 117 11.58 -5.67 -13.14
N LEU A 118 10.98 -6.30 -12.12
CA LEU A 118 9.54 -6.35 -11.88
C LEU A 118 9.23 -5.83 -10.47
N PRO A 119 9.24 -4.51 -10.26
CA PRO A 119 8.84 -3.92 -8.99
C PRO A 119 7.33 -4.11 -8.75
N GLU A 120 6.91 -4.00 -7.49
CA GLU A 120 5.50 -4.08 -7.12
C GLU A 120 4.68 -3.01 -7.86
N PRO A 121 3.55 -3.39 -8.48
CA PRO A 121 2.75 -2.45 -9.25
C PRO A 121 2.03 -1.45 -8.34
N SER A 122 2.57 -0.23 -8.27
CA SER A 122 1.94 0.94 -7.65
C SER A 122 1.00 1.67 -8.63
N TYR A 123 0.13 2.54 -8.10
CA TYR A 123 -0.65 3.50 -8.89
C TYR A 123 0.31 4.43 -9.66
N ARG A 124 0.09 4.58 -10.97
CA ARG A 124 0.88 5.44 -11.88
C ARG A 124 0.01 6.41 -12.68
N GLY A 125 -1.25 6.57 -12.28
CA GLY A 125 -2.17 7.50 -12.95
C GLY A 125 -1.87 8.96 -12.59
N PRO A 126 -2.65 9.92 -13.13
CA PRO A 126 -2.54 11.31 -12.73
C PRO A 126 -2.83 11.45 -11.24
N GLU A 127 -2.15 12.36 -10.55
CA GLU A 127 -2.49 12.77 -9.19
C GLU A 127 -2.74 14.27 -9.14
N HIS A 128 -3.74 14.68 -8.35
CA HIS A 128 -4.11 16.08 -8.17
C HIS A 128 -3.90 16.45 -6.71
N ILE A 129 -2.64 16.43 -6.28
CA ILE A 129 -2.24 16.67 -4.90
C ILE A 129 -1.39 17.93 -4.82
N THR A 130 -1.80 18.86 -3.94
CA THR A 130 -0.98 20.02 -3.60
C THR A 130 0.04 19.64 -2.54
N TYR A 131 1.32 19.77 -2.86
CA TYR A 131 2.41 19.50 -1.93
C TYR A 131 2.81 20.77 -1.19
N PHE A 132 2.51 20.83 0.10
CA PHE A 132 2.84 21.98 0.93
C PHE A 132 4.31 21.92 1.36
N ARG A 133 5.04 23.01 1.10
CA ARG A 133 6.49 23.11 1.30
C ARG A 133 6.90 24.01 2.47
N ASN A 134 5.95 24.57 3.20
CA ASN A 134 6.17 25.30 4.46
C ASN A 134 4.82 25.48 5.17
N ALA A 135 4.86 25.81 6.46
CA ALA A 135 3.67 26.02 7.28
C ALA A 135 2.86 27.26 6.87
N GLN A 136 3.52 28.35 6.46
CA GLN A 136 2.85 29.61 6.13
C GLN A 136 1.92 29.45 4.92
N VAL A 137 2.43 28.92 3.81
CA VAL A 137 1.68 28.62 2.57
C VAL A 137 0.56 27.64 2.84
N PHE A 138 0.77 26.66 3.72
CA PHE A 138 -0.28 25.71 4.12
C PHE A 138 -1.46 26.42 4.79
N GLU A 139 -1.20 27.28 5.77
CA GLU A 139 -2.24 28.04 6.47
C GLU A 139 -2.92 29.07 5.56
N GLU A 140 -2.14 29.75 4.72
CA GLU A 140 -2.66 30.70 3.74
C GLU A 140 -3.63 30.03 2.77
N GLU A 141 -3.28 28.87 2.21
CA GLU A 141 -4.15 28.12 1.30
C GLU A 141 -5.41 27.58 1.98
N LEU A 142 -5.32 27.17 3.26
CA LEU A 142 -6.50 26.79 4.05
C LEU A 142 -7.42 27.99 4.34
N ALA A 143 -6.86 29.19 4.52
CA ALA A 143 -7.61 30.41 4.81
C ALA A 143 -8.16 31.10 3.55
N ARG A 144 -7.54 30.86 2.38
CA ARG A 144 -7.79 31.58 1.13
C ARG A 144 -9.22 31.45 0.60
N ASP A 145 -9.74 30.23 0.49
CA ASP A 145 -11.13 30.00 0.09
C ASP A 145 -11.81 29.02 1.04
N LYS A 146 -12.61 29.58 1.97
CA LYS A 146 -13.36 28.81 2.98
C LYS A 146 -14.45 27.90 2.39
N ARG A 147 -14.81 28.07 1.11
CA ARG A 147 -15.76 27.16 0.42
C ARG A 147 -15.10 25.85 0.01
N THR A 148 -13.77 25.85 -0.11
CA THR A 148 -12.99 24.68 -0.50
C THR A 148 -12.82 23.75 0.70
N SER A 149 -13.19 22.49 0.53
CA SER A 149 -12.85 21.42 1.47
C SER A 149 -11.50 20.83 1.10
N TRP A 150 -10.63 20.67 2.08
CA TRP A 150 -9.28 20.15 1.89
C TRP A 150 -9.11 18.83 2.63
N LEU A 151 -8.73 17.77 1.91
CA LEU A 151 -8.26 16.54 2.54
C LEU A 151 -6.73 16.54 2.55
N ILE A 152 -6.14 16.65 3.74
CA ILE A 152 -4.70 16.83 3.91
C ILE A 152 -4.11 15.58 4.57
N CYS A 153 -3.10 15.00 3.92
CA CYS A 153 -2.32 13.88 4.44
C CYS A 153 -0.97 14.38 5.01
N PHE A 154 -0.84 14.26 6.33
CA PHE A 154 0.39 14.47 7.08
C PHE A 154 1.17 13.17 7.08
N TYR A 155 2.37 13.19 6.51
CA TYR A 155 3.16 11.99 6.25
C TYR A 155 4.65 12.22 6.50
N THR A 156 5.41 11.14 6.50
CA THR A 156 6.86 11.16 6.36
C THR A 156 7.29 10.19 5.27
N VAL A 157 8.44 10.44 4.64
CA VAL A 157 8.95 9.61 3.53
C VAL A 157 9.47 8.24 3.98
N TRP A 158 9.89 8.12 5.23
CA TRP A 158 10.51 6.90 5.77
C TRP A 158 9.52 5.96 6.45
N ASN A 159 8.30 6.42 6.75
CA ASN A 159 7.30 5.60 7.44
C ASN A 159 6.62 4.62 6.46
N PRO A 160 6.68 3.29 6.68
CA PRO A 160 6.12 2.31 5.75
C PRO A 160 4.60 2.45 5.55
N SER A 161 3.85 2.83 6.58
CA SER A 161 2.41 3.05 6.47
C SER A 161 2.09 4.23 5.54
N CYS A 162 2.91 5.28 5.56
CA CYS A 162 2.80 6.42 4.66
C CYS A 162 3.12 6.03 3.21
N VAL A 163 4.20 5.27 2.99
CA VAL A 163 4.60 4.79 1.66
C VAL A 163 3.50 3.93 1.04
N ASN A 164 2.92 3.02 1.82
CA ASN A 164 1.83 2.15 1.38
C ASN A 164 0.53 2.92 1.10
N PHE A 165 0.27 4.01 1.83
CA PHE A 165 -0.93 4.83 1.64
C PHE A 165 -0.83 5.82 0.49
N ALA A 166 0.39 6.27 0.13
CA ALA A 166 0.61 7.24 -0.94
C ALA A 166 -0.13 6.92 -2.26
N PRO A 167 -0.06 5.70 -2.84
CA PRO A 167 -0.78 5.39 -4.08
C PRO A 167 -2.30 5.41 -3.92
N VAL A 168 -2.82 5.03 -2.74
CA VAL A 168 -4.26 5.10 -2.45
C VAL A 168 -4.74 6.54 -2.42
N PHE A 169 -3.96 7.42 -1.78
CA PHE A 169 -4.29 8.85 -1.71
C PHE A 169 -4.20 9.52 -3.09
N ALA A 170 -3.23 9.13 -3.92
CA ALA A 170 -3.11 9.56 -5.31
C ALA A 170 -4.33 9.15 -6.15
N GLU A 171 -4.76 7.87 -6.10
CA GLU A 171 -5.96 7.41 -6.82
C GLU A 171 -7.21 8.18 -6.38
N LEU A 172 -7.37 8.44 -5.08
CA LEU A 172 -8.50 9.23 -4.56
C LEU A 172 -8.46 10.68 -5.04
N SER A 173 -7.27 11.30 -5.08
CA SER A 173 -7.13 12.67 -5.60
C SER A 173 -7.51 12.75 -7.08
N ALA A 174 -7.17 11.73 -7.87
CA ALA A 174 -7.51 11.67 -9.28
C ALA A 174 -9.03 11.54 -9.50
N GLU A 175 -9.72 10.83 -8.61
CA GLU A 175 -11.16 10.55 -8.70
C GLU A 175 -12.03 11.71 -8.19
N TYR A 176 -11.58 12.43 -7.14
CA TYR A 176 -12.44 13.36 -6.39
C TYR A 176 -11.98 14.82 -6.42
N ASN A 177 -10.82 15.15 -6.99
CA ASN A 177 -10.36 16.53 -7.01
C ASN A 177 -11.27 17.42 -7.88
N THR A 178 -11.67 18.56 -7.34
CA THR A 178 -12.44 19.63 -7.99
C THR A 178 -11.97 21.00 -7.49
N ASP A 179 -12.56 22.09 -7.98
CA ASP A 179 -12.21 23.44 -7.48
C ASP A 179 -12.56 23.64 -6.00
N HIS A 180 -13.56 22.91 -5.49
CA HIS A 180 -14.07 23.03 -4.12
C HIS A 180 -13.79 21.80 -3.23
N LEU A 181 -13.16 20.76 -3.76
CA LEU A 181 -12.64 19.61 -3.00
C LEU A 181 -11.22 19.31 -3.46
N LYS A 182 -10.23 19.63 -2.63
CA LYS A 182 -8.82 19.52 -2.98
C LYS A 182 -8.08 18.55 -2.06
N PHE A 183 -7.02 17.96 -2.60
CA PHE A 183 -6.16 17.02 -1.89
C PHE A 183 -4.78 17.63 -1.66
N GLY A 184 -4.22 17.39 -0.49
CA GLY A 184 -2.95 17.96 -0.09
C GLY A 184 -2.07 17.01 0.71
N LYS A 185 -0.76 17.23 0.64
CA LYS A 185 0.25 16.46 1.38
C LYS A 185 1.25 17.40 2.04
N ILE A 186 1.59 17.11 3.29
CA ILE A 186 2.65 17.82 4.01
C ILE A 186 3.59 16.83 4.72
N ASP A 187 4.89 17.00 4.47
CA ASP A 187 5.93 16.15 5.06
C ASP A 187 6.31 16.71 6.45
N ILE A 188 5.73 16.13 7.50
CA ILE A 188 5.96 16.60 8.86
C ILE A 188 7.36 16.27 9.40
N GLY A 189 8.08 15.36 8.73
CA GLY A 189 9.49 15.09 9.04
C GLY A 189 10.40 16.23 8.56
N ARG A 190 9.94 17.03 7.59
CA ARG A 190 10.62 18.26 7.15
C ARG A 190 10.06 19.52 7.83
N PHE A 191 8.78 19.51 8.21
CA PHE A 191 8.08 20.64 8.83
C PHE A 191 7.54 20.26 10.22
N PRO A 192 8.42 20.16 11.23
CA PRO A 192 8.05 19.72 12.59
C PRO A 192 7.16 20.74 13.33
N ASP A 193 7.21 22.01 12.92
CA ASP A 193 6.33 23.08 13.39
C ASP A 193 4.85 22.78 13.10
N VAL A 194 4.56 22.27 11.90
CA VAL A 194 3.21 21.81 11.53
C VAL A 194 2.82 20.59 12.36
N ALA A 195 3.74 19.65 12.55
CA ALA A 195 3.51 18.46 13.38
C ALA A 195 3.08 18.85 14.80
N GLN A 196 3.81 19.79 15.40
CA GLN A 196 3.54 20.30 16.75
C GLN A 196 2.18 21.00 16.82
N LYS A 197 1.86 21.86 15.83
CA LYS A 197 0.59 22.58 15.78
C LYS A 197 -0.62 21.64 15.75
N TYR A 198 -0.55 20.57 14.95
CA TYR A 198 -1.63 19.58 14.83
C TYR A 198 -1.52 18.40 15.80
N ARG A 199 -0.52 18.44 16.70
CA ARG A 199 -0.23 17.42 17.72
C ARG A 199 -0.04 16.02 17.12
N ILE A 200 0.72 15.97 16.03
CA ILE A 200 1.05 14.73 15.31
C ILE A 200 2.51 14.38 15.63
N SER A 201 2.72 13.21 16.22
CA SER A 201 4.05 12.65 16.48
C SER A 201 4.53 11.84 15.29
N ASP A 202 5.71 12.19 14.81
CA ASP A 202 6.47 11.48 13.78
C ASP A 202 7.44 10.45 14.37
N SER A 203 7.36 10.12 15.66
CA SER A 203 8.22 9.08 16.26
C SER A 203 7.99 7.72 15.58
N SER A 204 9.03 6.93 15.39
CA SER A 204 8.93 5.57 14.81
C SER A 204 8.09 4.61 15.67
N PHE A 205 7.92 4.89 16.96
CA PHE A 205 7.05 4.13 17.87
C PHE A 205 5.59 4.63 17.85
N SER A 206 5.34 5.83 17.30
CA SER A 206 4.01 6.37 17.12
C SER A 206 3.27 5.63 16.02
N ARG A 207 1.96 5.42 16.23
CA ARG A 207 1.05 4.87 15.21
C ARG A 207 0.16 5.94 14.59
N GLN A 208 0.48 7.22 14.81
CA GLN A 208 -0.29 8.35 14.28
C GLN A 208 -0.08 8.56 12.78
N LEU A 209 1.02 8.07 12.20
CA LEU A 209 1.31 8.24 10.78
C LEU A 209 0.79 7.07 9.91
N PRO A 210 0.24 7.36 8.71
CA PRO A 210 -0.14 8.69 8.23
C PRO A 210 -1.32 9.25 9.04
N THR A 211 -1.40 10.59 9.18
CA THR A 211 -2.61 11.26 9.67
C THR A 211 -3.28 11.97 8.51
N VAL A 212 -4.57 11.74 8.30
CA VAL A 212 -5.38 12.44 7.30
C VAL A 212 -6.40 13.30 8.02
N ILE A 213 -6.47 14.58 7.68
CA ILE A 213 -7.40 15.55 8.28
C ILE A 213 -8.24 16.18 7.17
N LEU A 214 -9.56 16.23 7.38
CA LEU A 214 -10.48 16.99 6.57
C LEU A 214 -10.64 18.39 7.16
N PHE A 215 -10.38 19.39 6.33
CA PHE A 215 -10.60 20.79 6.65
C PHE A 215 -11.80 21.32 5.86
N GLN A 216 -12.74 21.92 6.56
CA GLN A 216 -13.87 22.65 5.96
C GLN A 216 -13.97 24.03 6.60
N GLN A 217 -14.21 25.06 5.78
CA GLN A 217 -14.24 26.45 6.26
C GLN A 217 -12.97 26.88 7.01
N GLY A 218 -11.82 26.30 6.63
CA GLY A 218 -10.52 26.55 7.28
C GLY A 218 -10.36 25.92 8.67
N LYS A 219 -11.26 25.02 9.09
CA LYS A 219 -11.20 24.33 10.39
C LYS A 219 -11.14 22.82 10.21
N GLU A 220 -10.45 22.15 11.13
CA GLU A 220 -10.44 20.69 11.23
C GLU A 220 -11.85 20.17 11.58
N THR A 221 -12.41 19.32 10.72
CA THR A 221 -13.75 18.74 10.89
C THR A 221 -13.68 17.26 11.26
N ASP A 222 -12.78 16.51 10.62
CA ASP A 222 -12.57 15.10 10.94
C ASP A 222 -11.10 14.70 10.74
N ARG A 223 -10.63 13.71 11.50
CA ARG A 223 -9.24 13.23 11.42
C ARG A 223 -9.12 11.72 11.59
N ARG A 224 -8.20 11.09 10.89
CA ARG A 224 -7.81 9.70 11.12
C ARG A 224 -6.28 9.55 11.18
N PRO A 225 -5.75 8.74 12.11
CA PRO A 225 -6.46 7.97 13.12
C PRO A 225 -7.01 8.85 14.27
N CYS A 226 -8.15 8.48 14.86
CA CYS A 226 -8.75 9.22 15.98
C CYS A 226 -8.04 8.94 17.30
N VAL A 227 -8.15 9.89 18.22
CA VAL A 227 -7.80 9.69 19.63
C VAL A 227 -9.10 9.60 20.42
N ASP A 228 -9.26 8.52 21.18
CA ASP A 228 -10.40 8.34 22.11
C ASP A 228 -10.32 9.33 23.28
N SER A 229 -11.41 9.54 24.02
CA SER A 229 -11.49 10.43 25.19
C SER A 229 -10.45 10.09 26.26
N LYS A 230 -9.95 8.86 26.28
CA LYS A 230 -8.88 8.36 27.17
C LYS A 230 -7.47 8.62 26.64
N GLY A 231 -7.31 9.35 25.54
CA GLY A 231 -6.02 9.60 24.89
C GLY A 231 -5.48 8.42 24.07
N LYS A 232 -6.27 7.35 23.89
CA LYS A 232 -5.85 6.15 23.16
C LYS A 232 -6.09 6.31 21.66
N LEU A 233 -5.06 6.09 20.85
CA LEU A 233 -5.16 6.11 19.40
C LEU A 233 -5.98 4.90 18.89
N GLN A 234 -7.03 5.17 18.11
CA GLN A 234 -7.83 4.16 17.46
C GLN A 234 -7.17 3.74 16.14
N LYS A 235 -7.05 2.42 15.92
CA LYS A 235 -6.44 1.89 14.70
C LYS A 235 -7.33 2.20 13.51
N PHE A 236 -6.78 2.83 12.47
CA PHE A 236 -7.46 3.08 11.21
C PHE A 236 -6.73 2.39 10.06
N PHE A 237 -7.47 1.72 9.18
CA PHE A 237 -6.92 1.08 7.98
C PHE A 237 -7.13 1.99 6.78
N PHE A 238 -6.05 2.54 6.24
CA PHE A 238 -6.05 3.48 5.13
C PHE A 238 -6.23 2.79 3.76
N SER A 239 -7.39 2.17 3.54
CA SER A 239 -7.82 1.68 2.24
C SER A 239 -8.66 2.74 1.51
N SER A 240 -8.71 2.68 0.18
CA SER A 240 -9.55 3.59 -0.63
C SER A 240 -11.02 3.59 -0.17
N ASP A 241 -11.57 2.40 0.11
CA ASP A 241 -12.97 2.25 0.51
C ASP A 241 -13.22 2.82 1.92
N ASN A 242 -12.30 2.61 2.87
CA ASN A 242 -12.42 3.17 4.22
C ASN A 242 -12.28 4.69 4.22
N VAL A 243 -11.34 5.24 3.45
CA VAL A 243 -11.17 6.70 3.34
C VAL A 243 -12.40 7.34 2.68
N ARG A 244 -12.93 6.74 1.61
CA ARG A 244 -14.18 7.20 0.98
C ARG A 244 -15.36 7.21 1.94
N ALA A 245 -15.57 6.13 2.68
CA ALA A 245 -16.68 6.00 3.60
C ALA A 245 -16.53 6.93 4.81
N THR A 246 -15.32 7.00 5.38
CA THR A 246 -15.07 7.75 6.62
C THR A 246 -15.17 9.25 6.41
N PHE A 247 -14.55 9.78 5.36
CA PHE A 247 -14.57 11.22 5.07
C PHE A 247 -15.74 11.63 4.18
N GLY A 248 -16.67 10.72 3.85
CA GLY A 248 -17.84 11.04 3.03
C GLY A 248 -17.49 11.59 1.64
N LEU A 249 -16.42 11.10 1.00
CA LEU A 249 -15.87 11.72 -0.22
C LEU A 249 -16.90 11.81 -1.37
N ASN A 250 -17.78 10.82 -1.49
CA ASN A 250 -18.86 10.85 -2.47
C ASN A 250 -19.85 12.01 -2.26
N GLN A 251 -20.15 12.33 -1.01
CA GLN A 251 -21.04 13.43 -0.66
C GLN A 251 -20.32 14.77 -0.88
N LEU A 252 -19.09 14.90 -0.35
CA LEU A 252 -18.28 16.11 -0.52
C LEU A 252 -18.06 16.46 -2.00
N TYR A 253 -17.86 15.45 -2.84
CA TYR A 253 -17.68 15.62 -4.27
C TYR A 253 -18.95 16.13 -4.97
N LYS A 254 -20.11 15.57 -4.63
CA LYS A 254 -21.41 16.06 -5.14
C LYS A 254 -21.65 17.52 -4.74
N GLU A 255 -21.46 17.83 -3.46
CA GLU A 255 -21.60 19.20 -2.94
C GLU A 255 -20.61 20.15 -3.61
N ALA A 256 -19.38 19.71 -3.87
CA ALA A 256 -18.36 20.50 -4.53
C ALA A 256 -18.73 20.80 -6.00
N ILE A 257 -19.28 19.82 -6.72
CA ILE A 257 -19.75 20.01 -8.11
C ILE A 257 -20.97 20.92 -8.15
N GLU A 258 -21.94 20.74 -7.26
CA GLU A 258 -23.16 21.56 -7.22
C GLU A 258 -22.87 23.04 -6.92
N ARG A 259 -21.77 23.32 -6.21
CA ARG A 259 -21.31 24.68 -5.94
C ARG A 259 -20.60 25.34 -7.12
N LEU A 260 -20.21 24.58 -8.15
CA LEU A 260 -19.59 25.16 -9.34
C LEU A 260 -20.63 26.02 -10.09
N PRO A 261 -20.28 27.23 -10.54
CA PRO A 261 -21.16 28.00 -11.41
C PRO A 261 -21.43 27.18 -12.67
N ILE A 262 -22.71 27.08 -13.06
CA ILE A 262 -23.12 26.41 -14.30
C ILE A 262 -22.33 27.06 -15.45
N ALA A 263 -21.49 26.26 -16.13
CA ALA A 263 -20.75 26.74 -17.28
C ALA A 263 -21.73 27.38 -18.28
N PRO A 264 -21.43 28.58 -18.84
CA PRO A 264 -22.30 29.16 -19.85
C PRO A 264 -22.46 28.14 -20.98
N LYS A 265 -23.70 27.72 -21.26
CA LYS A 265 -24.00 26.96 -22.46
C LYS A 265 -23.41 27.75 -23.63
N GLU A 266 -22.46 27.15 -24.34
CA GLU A 266 -21.93 27.73 -25.57
C GLU A 266 -23.12 28.10 -26.43
N ALA A 267 -23.37 29.41 -26.57
CA ALA A 267 -24.34 29.92 -27.50
C ALA A 267 -23.85 29.46 -28.87
N LYS A 268 -24.51 28.44 -29.43
CA LYS A 268 -24.31 28.02 -30.81
C LYS A 268 -24.36 29.28 -31.65
N LYS A 269 -23.20 29.69 -32.18
CA LYS A 269 -23.12 30.73 -33.20
C LYS A 269 -23.93 30.22 -34.38
N VAL A 270 -25.12 30.76 -34.53
CA VAL A 270 -25.87 30.67 -35.78
C VAL A 270 -25.12 31.61 -36.73
N GLN A 271 -24.38 31.02 -37.67
CA GLN A 271 -23.99 31.64 -38.93
C GLN A 271 -24.92 31.11 -40.00
#